data_AF-A0A7S3MX79-F1
#
_entry.id   AF-A0A7S3MX79-F1
#
_cell.length_a   1.000
_cell.length_b   1.000
_cell.length_c   1.000
_cell.angle_alpha   90.00
_cell.angle_beta   90.00
_cell.angle_gamma   90.00
#
_symmetry.space_group_name_H-M   'P 1'
#
loop_
_entity.id
_entity.type
_entity.pdbx_description
1 polymer ?
#
loop_
_entity_poly.entity_id
_entity_poly.type
_entity_poly.pdbx_seq_one_letter_code
_entity_poly.pdbx_strand_id
1 'polypeptide(L)'
;MRKRNMKKKLMIYEVMDVCDLKYPDNYFDVVIDKSTIDAILCGDNAFLNTAIMLKEGQRVLKVDGKYIAISYGKPSTRSFHFERKFLSWTLKEYTFAPVQ
;
A
#
# COMPACT_ATOMS: atom_id res chain seq x y z
N MET A 1 -2.05 6.78 -17.23
CA MET A 1 -3.18 6.02 -16.62
C MET A 1 -4.54 6.68 -16.86
N ARG A 2 -4.70 7.98 -16.57
CA ARG A 2 -5.94 8.77 -16.81
C ARG A 2 -6.49 8.72 -18.25
N LYS A 3 -5.66 9.06 -19.27
CA LYS A 3 -6.07 9.07 -20.69
C LYS A 3 -6.61 7.72 -21.20
N ARG A 4 -6.07 6.60 -20.71
CA ARG A 4 -6.51 5.25 -21.10
C ARG A 4 -7.89 4.87 -20.52
N ASN A 5 -8.29 5.52 -19.43
CA ASN A 5 -9.48 5.15 -18.64
C ASN A 5 -10.59 6.20 -18.66
N MET A 6 -10.59 7.14 -19.61
CA MET A 6 -11.52 8.29 -19.64
C MET A 6 -13.01 7.91 -19.58
N LYS A 7 -13.38 6.71 -20.03
CA LYS A 7 -14.78 6.23 -20.00
C LYS A 7 -15.26 5.80 -18.60
N LYS A 8 -14.35 5.55 -17.65
CA LYS A 8 -14.67 5.10 -16.29
C LYS A 8 -14.74 6.32 -15.36
N LYS A 9 -15.87 7.02 -15.42
CA LYS A 9 -16.09 8.33 -14.77
C LYS A 9 -15.93 8.34 -13.24
N LEU A 10 -16.05 7.18 -12.59
CA LEU A 10 -15.88 7.04 -11.14
C LEU A 10 -14.43 6.85 -10.69
N MET A 11 -13.47 6.68 -11.63
CA MET A 11 -12.05 6.64 -11.26
C MET A 11 -11.45 8.04 -11.22
N ILE A 12 -11.04 8.43 -10.03
CA ILE A 12 -10.36 9.68 -9.75
C ILE A 12 -8.84 9.44 -9.86
N TYR A 13 -8.12 10.40 -10.44
CA TYR A 13 -6.67 10.32 -10.64
C TYR A 13 -6.02 11.59 -10.12
N GLU A 14 -5.20 11.43 -9.09
CA GLU A 14 -4.55 12.52 -8.39
C GLU A 14 -3.05 12.22 -8.28
N VAL A 15 -2.24 13.28 -8.29
CA VAL A 15 -0.81 13.19 -8.01
C VAL A 15 -0.65 13.42 -6.51
N MET A 16 -0.04 12.46 -5.82
CA MET A 16 0.09 12.48 -4.37
C MET A 16 1.31 11.68 -3.92
N ASP A 17 1.92 12.08 -2.81
CA ASP A 17 2.95 11.30 -2.12
C ASP A 17 2.27 10.31 -1.17
N VAL A 18 2.63 9.03 -1.24
CA VAL A 18 2.07 7.99 -0.38
C VAL A 18 2.53 8.13 1.08
N CYS A 19 3.61 8.87 1.32
CA CYS A 19 4.07 9.20 2.67
C CYS A 19 3.31 10.39 3.28
N ASP A 20 2.41 11.03 2.51
CA ASP A 20 1.64 12.22 2.91
C ASP A 20 0.29 12.26 2.16
N LEU A 21 -0.59 11.32 2.49
CA LEU A 21 -1.88 11.18 1.81
C LEU A 21 -2.83 12.31 2.24
N LYS A 22 -3.37 13.05 1.28
CA LYS A 22 -4.25 14.20 1.53
C LYS A 22 -5.71 13.84 1.82
N TYR A 23 -6.00 12.55 2.00
CA TYR A 23 -7.32 12.09 2.39
C TYR A 23 -7.48 12.11 3.92
N PRO A 24 -8.70 12.34 4.43
CA PRO A 24 -9.00 12.22 5.85
C PRO A 24 -8.73 10.81 6.40
N ASP A 25 -8.68 10.71 7.72
CA ASP A 25 -8.66 9.42 8.42
C ASP A 25 -9.94 8.65 8.10
N ASN A 26 -9.88 7.31 8.08
CA ASN A 26 -11.04 6.45 7.86
C ASN A 26 -11.83 6.76 6.58
N TYR A 27 -11.15 7.06 5.49
CA TYR A 27 -11.77 7.47 4.23
C TYR A 27 -12.08 6.30 3.29
N PHE A 28 -11.17 5.33 3.17
CA PHE A 28 -11.29 4.20 2.25
C PHE A 28 -11.63 2.89 2.95
N ASP A 29 -12.47 2.07 2.31
CA ASP A 29 -12.74 0.70 2.75
C ASP A 29 -11.57 -0.25 2.41
N VAL A 30 -10.89 0.01 1.29
CA VAL A 30 -9.78 -0.81 0.79
C VAL A 30 -8.67 0.09 0.23
N VAL A 31 -7.42 -0.21 0.59
CA VAL A 31 -6.21 0.37 0.00
C VAL A 31 -5.46 -0.73 -0.72
N ILE A 32 -5.08 -0.48 -1.97
CA ILE A 32 -4.33 -1.43 -2.79
C ILE A 32 -3.00 -0.81 -3.16
N ASP A 33 -1.92 -1.47 -2.77
CA ASP A 33 -0.58 -1.22 -3.25
C ASP A 33 -0.17 -2.36 -4.19
N LYS A 34 0.19 -2.03 -5.43
CA LYS A 34 0.84 -2.98 -6.35
C LYS A 34 2.21 -2.47 -6.77
N SER A 35 3.25 -3.02 -6.15
CA SER A 35 4.67 -2.73 -6.39
C SER A 35 5.15 -1.32 -5.95
N THR A 36 4.34 -0.55 -5.22
CA THR A 36 4.74 0.76 -4.68
C THR A 36 5.71 0.56 -3.52
N ILE A 37 5.43 -0.37 -2.59
CA ILE A 37 6.39 -0.72 -1.54
C ILE A 37 7.74 -1.16 -2.12
N ASP A 38 7.73 -1.89 -3.24
CA ASP A 38 8.97 -2.31 -3.92
C ASP A 38 9.75 -1.09 -4.44
N ALA A 39 9.07 -0.12 -5.04
CA ALA A 39 9.68 1.11 -5.52
C ALA A 39 10.27 1.95 -4.38
N ILE A 40 9.56 2.11 -3.26
CA ILE A 40 10.04 2.85 -2.08
C ILE A 40 11.30 2.20 -1.51
N LEU A 41 11.36 0.88 -1.50
CA LEU A 41 12.49 0.15 -0.93
C LEU A 41 13.77 0.16 -1.77
N CYS A 42 13.68 0.59 -3.03
CA CYS A 42 14.85 0.85 -3.87
C CYS A 42 15.46 2.24 -3.66
N GLY A 43 14.80 3.12 -2.90
CA GLY A 43 15.23 4.50 -2.70
C GLY A 43 15.96 4.75 -1.38
N ASP A 44 16.35 6.01 -1.17
CA ASP A 44 16.95 6.45 0.08
C ASP A 44 15.93 6.43 1.23
N ASN A 45 16.43 6.21 2.46
CA ASN A 45 15.59 6.09 3.66
C ASN A 45 14.46 5.04 3.52
N ALA A 46 14.67 4.03 2.66
CA ALA A 46 13.72 2.98 2.30
C ALA A 46 12.85 2.49 3.47
N PHE A 47 13.47 2.04 4.56
CA PHE A 47 12.75 1.49 5.71
C PHE A 47 11.90 2.50 6.47
N LEU A 48 12.33 3.77 6.52
CA LEU A 48 11.58 4.85 7.15
C LEU A 48 10.40 5.23 6.27
N ASN A 49 10.64 5.46 4.98
CA ASN A 49 9.60 5.82 4.02
C ASN A 49 8.54 4.72 3.89
N THR A 50 8.93 3.43 3.89
CA THR A 50 7.96 2.33 3.95
C THR A 50 7.14 2.36 5.25
N ALA A 51 7.75 2.71 6.39
CA ALA A 51 7.01 2.82 7.65
C ALA A 51 5.97 3.94 7.59
N ILE A 52 6.34 5.09 7.03
CA ILE A 52 5.45 6.25 6.88
C ILE A 52 4.32 5.92 5.90
N MET A 53 4.64 5.34 4.74
CA MET A 53 3.66 4.84 3.76
C MET A 53 2.63 3.91 4.40
N LEU A 54 3.06 2.94 5.22
CA LEU A 54 2.15 2.00 5.88
C LEU A 54 1.33 2.68 6.98
N LYS A 55 1.91 3.66 7.69
CA LYS A 55 1.19 4.48 8.67
C LYS A 55 0.09 5.29 8.01
N GLU A 56 0.38 5.94 6.89
CA GLU A 56 -0.60 6.69 6.10
C GLU A 56 -1.68 5.77 5.51
N GLY A 57 -1.28 4.61 4.98
CA GLY A 57 -2.22 3.59 4.51
C GLY A 57 -3.18 3.11 5.60
N GLN A 58 -2.68 2.87 6.81
CA GLN A 58 -3.52 2.54 7.97
C GLN A 58 -4.44 3.71 8.36
N ARG A 59 -3.94 4.94 8.37
CA ARG A 59 -4.70 6.13 8.78
C ARG A 59 -5.92 6.36 7.89
N VAL A 60 -5.75 6.27 6.57
CA VAL A 60 -6.84 6.50 5.61
C VAL A 60 -7.80 5.32 5.49
N LEU A 61 -7.43 4.13 6.00
CA LEU A 61 -8.33 2.99 6.08
C LEU A 61 -9.37 3.20 7.19
N LYS A 62 -10.63 2.89 6.88
CA LYS A 62 -11.67 2.74 7.89
C LYS A 62 -11.31 1.63 8.88
N VAL A 63 -11.87 1.70 10.08
CA VAL A 63 -11.93 0.56 11.01
C VAL A 63 -12.42 -0.69 10.23
N ASP A 64 -11.73 -1.80 10.42
CA ASP A 64 -11.93 -3.08 9.72
C ASP A 64 -11.66 -3.09 8.20
N GLY A 65 -11.21 -1.97 7.63
CA GLY A 65 -10.77 -1.87 6.24
C GLY A 65 -9.61 -2.80 5.89
N LYS A 66 -9.32 -2.95 4.60
CA LYS A 66 -8.30 -3.89 4.10
C LYS A 66 -7.18 -3.18 3.36
N TYR A 67 -5.95 -3.41 3.81
CA TYR A 67 -4.75 -3.09 3.05
C TYR A 67 -4.30 -4.32 2.26
N ILE A 68 -4.16 -4.20 0.94
CA ILE A 68 -3.70 -5.29 0.06
C ILE A 68 -2.38 -4.85 -0.58
N ALA A 69 -1.29 -5.53 -0.21
CA ALA A 69 0.02 -5.33 -0.81
C ALA A 69 0.33 -6.44 -1.81
N ILE A 70 0.60 -6.08 -3.05
CA ILE A 70 1.05 -6.98 -4.10
C ILE A 70 2.50 -6.60 -4.41
N SER A 71 3.44 -7.42 -3.96
CA SER A 71 4.88 -7.15 -4.05
C SER A 71 5.57 -8.29 -4.79
N TYR A 72 6.64 -7.95 -5.52
CA TYR A 72 7.58 -8.96 -6.05
C TYR A 72 8.49 -9.51 -4.95
N GLY A 73 8.68 -8.76 -3.87
CA GLY A 73 9.45 -9.17 -2.71
C GLY A 73 8.89 -10.46 -2.09
N LYS A 74 9.79 -11.36 -1.72
CA LYS A 74 9.43 -12.59 -1.01
C LYS A 74 9.02 -12.26 0.42
N PRO A 75 8.17 -13.09 1.05
CA PRO A 75 7.84 -13.01 2.48
C PRO A 75 9.03 -12.71 3.39
N SER A 76 10.12 -13.47 3.25
CA SER A 76 11.34 -13.31 4.05
C SER A 76 11.95 -11.91 4.04
N THR A 77 11.66 -11.11 3.02
CA THR A 77 12.12 -9.73 2.89
C THR A 77 11.04 -8.70 3.20
N ARG A 78 9.76 -9.09 3.25
CA ARG A 78 8.64 -8.16 3.14
C ARG A 78 7.70 -8.18 4.35
N SER A 79 7.45 -9.34 4.94
CA SER A 79 6.46 -9.51 6.02
C SER A 79 6.74 -8.62 7.23
N PHE A 80 8.02 -8.50 7.63
CA PHE A 80 8.40 -7.71 8.80
C PHE A 80 8.05 -6.21 8.68
N HIS A 81 7.88 -5.66 7.47
CA HIS A 81 7.42 -4.28 7.31
C HIS A 81 5.96 -4.11 7.75
N PHE A 82 5.13 -5.14 7.59
CA PHE A 82 3.71 -5.15 7.93
C PHE A 82 3.45 -5.56 9.38
N GLU A 83 4.46 -6.04 10.11
CA GLU A 83 4.37 -6.50 11.51
C GLU A 83 4.92 -5.45 12.51
N ARG A 84 5.09 -4.19 12.06
CA ARG A 84 5.60 -3.12 12.92
C ARG A 84 4.62 -2.79 14.04
N LYS A 85 5.13 -2.52 15.24
CA LYS A 85 4.35 -2.28 16.47
C LYS A 85 3.27 -1.19 16.40
N PHE A 86 3.40 -0.21 15.51
CA PHE A 86 2.41 0.86 15.35
C PHE A 86 1.24 0.46 14.43
N LEU A 87 1.33 -0.69 13.77
CA LEU A 87 0.30 -1.22 12.91
C LEU A 87 -0.66 -2.06 13.75
N SER A 88 -1.95 -1.80 13.58
CA SER A 88 -3.05 -2.38 14.35
C SER A 88 -3.85 -3.41 13.54
N TRP A 89 -3.22 -4.01 12.52
CA TRP A 89 -3.84 -5.00 11.64
C TRP A 89 -3.28 -6.40 11.85
N THR A 90 -3.99 -7.41 11.34
CA THR A 90 -3.50 -8.80 11.24
C THR A 90 -2.96 -9.04 9.83
N LEU A 91 -1.73 -9.57 9.74
CA LEU A 91 -1.15 -9.96 8.45
C LEU A 91 -1.71 -11.31 7.99
N LYS A 92 -2.16 -11.37 6.73
CA LYS A 92 -2.39 -12.61 5.99
C LYS A 92 -1.51 -12.59 4.75
N GLU A 93 -0.79 -13.68 4.52
CA GLU A 93 0.19 -13.78 3.45
C GLU A 93 -0.16 -14.90 2.48
N TYR A 94 0.00 -14.62 1.19
CA TYR A 94 -0.24 -15.58 0.11
C TYR A 94 0.89 -15.45 -0.92
N THR A 95 1.51 -16.57 -1.27
CA THR A 95 2.53 -16.61 -2.33
C THR A 95 1.94 -17.28 -3.57
N PHE A 96 2.07 -16.62 -4.72
CA PHE A 96 1.67 -17.17 -6.01
C PHE A 96 2.92 -17.66 -6.75
N ALA A 97 2.94 -18.94 -7.12
CA ALA A 97 3.99 -19.47 -7.98
C ALA A 97 3.79 -18.94 -9.42
N PRO A 98 4.86 -18.85 -10.23
CA PRO A 98 4.74 -18.58 -11.65
C PRO A 98 3.78 -19.58 -12.30
N VAL A 99 2.92 -19.09 -13.19
CA VAL A 99 2.12 -19.97 -14.06
C VAL A 99 3.12 -20.66 -15.00
N GLN A 100 3.10 -22.00 -15.03
CA GLN A 100 3.91 -22.82 -15.94
C GLN A 100 3.53 -22.56 -17.40
#